data_AF-A0A357AH94-F1
#
_entry.id   AF-A0A357AH94-F1
#
_cell.length_a   1.000
_cell.length_b   1.000
_cell.length_c   1.000
_cell.angle_alpha   90.00
_cell.angle_beta   90.00
_cell.angle_gamma   90.00
#
_symmetry.space_group_name_H-M   'P 1'
#
loop_
_entity.id
_entity.type
_entity.pdbx_description
1 polymer ?
#
loop_
_entity_poly.entity_id
_entity_poly.type
_entity_poly.pdbx_seq_one_letter_code
_entity_poly.pdbx_strand_id
1 'polypeptide(L)'
;MFVEENGFVRTKAYDESKLKDPSLIIYYPLKVFNRYHIISNGDQTDTVYDALKSGAGFEAGLMTREFEPDAPNFTPRITGLIELGGKNAYSLAILKSLEGYNGSCVRNFFHVEKPVPGIGHCIHTYEKDGEPLPSFKGEPYVMPIPESAGEALAAYWELLNPENRISLLVKTIDIKTGEVEIKIKNRHIK
;
A
#
# COMPACT_ATOMS: atom_id res chain seq x y z
N MET A 1 -9.38 10.44 3.77
CA MET A 1 -10.16 10.16 2.54
C MET A 1 -9.20 9.93 1.40
N PHE A 2 -9.59 9.14 0.42
CA PHE A 2 -8.92 9.01 -0.87
C PHE A 2 -9.64 9.85 -1.92
N VAL A 3 -8.86 10.53 -2.76
CA VAL A 3 -9.33 11.33 -3.89
C VAL A 3 -8.54 10.91 -5.11
N GLU A 4 -9.24 10.55 -6.19
CA GLU A 4 -8.63 10.24 -7.47
C GLU A 4 -8.31 11.53 -8.23
N GLU A 5 -7.09 11.63 -8.76
CA GLU A 5 -6.66 12.73 -9.62
C GLU A 5 -5.65 12.23 -10.66
N ASN A 6 -5.91 12.49 -11.94
CA ASN A 6 -5.00 12.15 -13.05
C ASN A 6 -4.52 10.69 -13.08
N GLY A 7 -5.39 9.73 -12.74
CA GLY A 7 -5.06 8.29 -12.69
C GLY A 7 -4.24 7.87 -11.46
N PHE A 8 -3.95 8.80 -10.55
CA PHE A 8 -3.37 8.56 -9.23
C PHE A 8 -4.45 8.72 -8.16
N VAL A 9 -4.11 8.31 -6.94
CA VAL A 9 -4.96 8.56 -5.77
C VAL A 9 -4.11 9.21 -4.70
N ARG A 10 -4.65 10.26 -4.10
CA ARG A 10 -4.05 11.03 -3.01
C ARG A 10 -4.87 10.88 -1.74
N THR A 11 -4.22 10.85 -0.58
CA THR A 11 -4.91 11.04 0.69
C THR A 11 -5.24 12.51 0.92
N LYS A 12 -6.43 12.76 1.45
CA LYS A 12 -6.92 14.06 1.88
C LYS A 12 -7.51 13.94 3.28
N ALA A 13 -7.15 14.85 4.17
CA ALA A 13 -7.80 14.94 5.47
C ALA A 13 -9.28 15.31 5.31
N TYR A 14 -10.14 14.68 6.11
CA TYR A 14 -11.55 15.07 6.16
C TYR A 14 -11.71 16.45 6.81
N ASP A 15 -10.91 16.72 7.84
CA ASP A 15 -10.89 17.99 8.57
C ASP A 15 -9.44 18.48 8.66
N GLU A 16 -9.10 19.41 7.77
CA GLU A 16 -7.74 19.95 7.67
C GLU A 16 -7.31 20.71 8.95
N SER A 17 -8.26 21.20 9.75
CA SER A 17 -7.96 21.91 11.01
C SER A 17 -7.41 20.98 12.10
N LYS A 18 -7.57 19.66 11.95
CA LYS A 18 -7.08 18.65 12.90
C LYS A 18 -5.73 18.05 12.52
N LEU A 19 -5.15 18.45 11.39
CA LEU A 19 -3.81 18.03 10.96
C LEU A 19 -2.74 18.81 11.73
N LYS A 20 -2.04 18.15 12.65
CA LYS A 20 -0.84 18.73 13.30
C LYS A 20 0.41 18.56 12.46
N ASP A 21 0.61 17.38 11.88
CA ASP A 21 1.69 17.09 10.93
C ASP A 21 1.10 16.31 9.74
N PRO A 22 1.03 16.92 8.55
CA PRO A 22 0.46 16.27 7.38
C PRO A 22 1.43 15.31 6.68
N SER A 23 2.71 15.26 7.07
CA SER A 23 3.74 14.53 6.30
C SER A 23 3.48 13.03 6.18
N LEU A 24 2.94 12.41 7.23
CA LEU A 24 2.55 10.98 7.22
C LEU A 24 1.10 10.76 6.78
N ILE A 25 0.29 11.82 6.66
CA ILE A 25 -1.15 11.72 6.38
C ILE A 25 -1.47 12.06 4.92
N ILE A 26 -0.72 12.97 4.30
CA ILE A 26 -0.96 13.48 2.95
C ILE A 26 0.13 12.96 2.01
N TYR A 27 -0.18 11.89 1.28
CA TYR A 27 0.70 11.22 0.35
C TYR A 27 -0.12 10.64 -0.81
N TYR A 28 0.56 10.09 -1.81
CA TYR A 28 -0.10 9.33 -2.89
C TYR A 28 -0.07 7.84 -2.56
N PRO A 29 -1.16 7.23 -2.06
CA PRO A 29 -1.21 5.79 -1.90
C PRO A 29 -1.09 5.05 -3.22
N LEU A 30 -1.49 5.65 -4.36
CA LEU A 30 -1.44 5.01 -5.67
C LEU A 30 -0.79 5.94 -6.70
N LYS A 31 0.25 5.45 -7.38
CA LYS A 31 0.80 6.07 -8.59
C LYS A 31 1.01 5.05 -9.71
N VAL A 32 1.07 5.56 -10.94
CA VAL A 32 1.30 4.78 -12.16
C VAL A 32 2.37 5.43 -13.00
N PHE A 33 3.36 4.66 -13.42
CA PHE A 33 4.39 5.09 -14.36
C PHE A 33 4.55 4.06 -15.47
N ASN A 34 4.16 4.40 -16.70
CA ASN A 34 4.14 3.46 -17.82
C ASN A 34 3.41 2.16 -17.46
N ARG A 35 4.13 1.03 -17.42
CA ARG A 35 3.63 -0.30 -17.07
C ARG A 35 3.66 -0.63 -15.56
N TYR A 36 4.12 0.30 -14.73
CA TYR A 36 4.31 0.11 -13.30
C TYR A 36 3.15 0.73 -12.50
N HIS A 37 2.52 -0.07 -11.65
CA HIS A 37 1.41 0.33 -10.78
C HIS A 37 1.86 0.14 -9.34
N ILE A 38 1.98 1.24 -8.60
CA ILE A 38 2.58 1.28 -7.27
C ILE A 38 1.49 1.60 -6.26
N ILE A 39 1.41 0.83 -5.19
CA ILE A 39 0.51 1.10 -4.06
C ILE A 39 1.26 1.06 -2.73
N SER A 40 1.05 2.01 -1.82
CA SER A 40 1.73 2.02 -0.52
C SER A 40 0.94 2.76 0.57
N ASN A 41 1.39 2.63 1.82
CA ASN A 41 0.82 3.35 2.97
C ASN A 41 1.50 4.70 3.28
N GLY A 42 2.39 5.21 2.42
CA GLY A 42 3.06 6.48 2.70
C GLY A 42 3.72 7.14 1.49
N ASP A 43 4.56 8.14 1.75
CA ASP A 43 5.30 8.90 0.72
C ASP A 43 6.34 8.05 -0.05
N GLN A 44 6.65 6.83 0.40
CA GLN A 44 7.54 5.92 -0.34
C GLN A 44 6.99 5.54 -1.71
N THR A 45 5.69 5.73 -1.97
CA THR A 45 5.14 5.63 -3.34
C THR A 45 5.90 6.55 -4.29
N ASP A 46 6.23 7.77 -3.87
CA ASP A 46 6.95 8.76 -4.69
C ASP A 46 8.41 8.35 -4.84
N THR A 47 9.03 7.82 -3.78
CA THR A 47 10.39 7.29 -3.86
C THR A 47 10.51 6.17 -4.89
N VAL A 48 9.55 5.22 -4.89
CA VAL A 48 9.53 4.12 -5.87
C VAL A 48 9.22 4.63 -7.27
N TYR A 49 8.28 5.58 -7.39
CA TYR A 49 7.94 6.20 -8.67
C TYR A 49 9.17 6.87 -9.31
N ASP A 50 9.93 7.66 -8.54
CA ASP A 50 11.12 8.37 -9.03
C ASP A 50 12.29 7.40 -9.32
N ALA A 51 12.44 6.34 -8.52
CA ALA A 51 13.40 5.27 -8.82
C ALA A 51 13.09 4.63 -10.18
N LEU A 52 11.84 4.21 -10.42
CA LEU A 52 11.43 3.61 -11.70
C LEU A 52 11.58 4.60 -12.87
N LYS A 53 11.26 5.88 -12.66
CA LYS A 53 11.41 6.92 -13.68
C LYS A 53 12.87 7.19 -14.05
N SER A 54 13.79 7.05 -13.10
CA SER A 54 15.24 7.16 -13.32
C SER A 54 15.89 5.87 -13.83
N GLY A 55 15.12 4.79 -14.02
CA GLY A 55 15.62 3.49 -14.46
C GLY A 55 16.17 2.60 -13.33
N ALA A 56 16.08 3.05 -12.07
CA ALA A 56 16.32 2.20 -10.91
C ALA A 56 15.11 1.26 -10.65
N GLY A 57 15.37 0.19 -9.89
CA GLY A 57 14.36 -0.81 -9.55
C GLY A 57 13.52 -0.47 -8.31
N PHE A 58 12.46 -1.25 -8.11
CA PHE A 58 11.58 -1.21 -6.95
C PHE A 58 12.35 -1.33 -5.62
N GLU A 59 13.22 -2.33 -5.53
CA GLU A 59 14.03 -2.63 -4.36
C GLU A 59 15.03 -1.51 -4.11
N ALA A 60 15.69 -1.03 -5.18
CA ALA A 60 16.67 0.05 -5.08
C ALA A 60 16.05 1.35 -4.51
N GLY A 61 14.83 1.70 -4.94
CA GLY A 61 14.09 2.81 -4.35
C GLY A 61 13.82 2.61 -2.85
N LEU A 62 13.30 1.44 -2.48
CA LEU A 62 12.98 1.13 -1.08
C LEU A 62 14.21 0.96 -0.17
N MET A 63 15.37 0.62 -0.71
CA MET A 63 16.64 0.59 0.05
C MET A 63 17.04 1.98 0.58
N THR A 64 16.52 3.07 0.01
CA THR A 64 16.76 4.45 0.49
C THR A 64 15.82 4.89 1.61
N ARG A 65 14.84 4.05 1.96
CA ARG A 65 13.81 4.34 2.97
C ARG A 65 13.95 3.41 4.17
N GLU A 66 13.29 3.81 5.26
CA GLU A 66 13.13 3.04 6.49
C GLU A 66 11.66 3.09 6.92
N PHE A 67 11.32 2.46 8.05
CA PHE A 67 10.03 2.64 8.71
C PHE A 67 9.74 4.12 9.03
N GLU A 68 8.51 4.43 9.42
CA GLU A 68 8.12 5.80 9.75
C GLU A 68 8.81 6.31 11.02
N PRO A 69 9.24 7.58 11.06
CA PRO A 69 9.92 8.15 12.23
C PRO A 69 8.92 8.59 13.33
N ASP A 70 7.94 7.75 13.64
CA ASP A 70 6.80 8.04 14.53
C ASP A 70 6.92 7.29 15.88
N ALA A 71 8.04 7.48 16.57
CA ALA A 71 8.28 6.86 17.87
C ALA A 71 7.08 7.07 18.83
N PRO A 72 6.68 6.04 19.60
CA PRO A 72 7.35 4.75 19.77
C PRO A 72 6.90 3.66 18.78
N ASN A 73 6.01 3.97 17.82
CA ASN A 73 5.40 2.94 16.97
C ASN A 73 6.36 2.44 15.88
N PHE A 74 7.16 3.33 15.29
CA PHE A 74 8.05 2.98 14.17
C PHE A 74 7.29 2.25 13.06
N THR A 75 6.19 2.86 12.64
CA THR A 75 5.19 2.27 11.77
C THR A 75 5.81 1.71 10.50
N PRO A 76 5.58 0.43 10.18
CA PRO A 76 6.15 -0.14 8.97
C PRO A 76 5.66 0.55 7.70
N ARG A 77 6.56 0.68 6.73
CA ARG A 77 6.20 1.06 5.36
C ARG A 77 5.94 -0.18 4.55
N ILE A 78 4.71 -0.34 4.07
CA ILE A 78 4.30 -1.41 3.16
C ILE A 78 4.12 -0.87 1.76
N THR A 79 4.58 -1.63 0.76
CA THR A 79 4.52 -1.23 -0.65
C THR A 79 4.23 -2.44 -1.53
N GLY A 80 3.32 -2.29 -2.49
CA GLY A 80 3.04 -3.24 -3.56
C GLY A 80 3.39 -2.66 -4.93
N LEU A 81 3.83 -3.52 -5.84
CA LEU A 81 4.11 -3.20 -7.23
C LEU A 81 3.54 -4.25 -8.17
N ILE A 82 2.86 -3.81 -9.22
CA ILE A 82 2.57 -4.61 -10.41
C ILE A 82 3.33 -4.00 -11.59
N GLU A 83 4.08 -4.83 -12.32
CA GLU A 83 4.68 -4.48 -13.62
C GLU A 83 3.97 -5.28 -14.71
N LEU A 84 3.20 -4.61 -15.58
CA LEU A 84 2.54 -5.29 -16.71
C LEU A 84 3.58 -5.85 -17.68
N GLY A 85 3.50 -7.15 -17.95
CA GLY A 85 4.50 -7.86 -18.74
C GLY A 85 5.83 -8.10 -18.01
N GLY A 86 5.89 -7.82 -16.70
CA GLY A 86 7.03 -8.10 -15.86
C GLY A 86 7.16 -9.60 -15.53
N LYS A 87 8.27 -9.95 -14.85
CA LYS A 87 8.54 -11.35 -14.45
C LYS A 87 7.61 -11.85 -13.34
N ASN A 88 7.19 -10.94 -12.45
CA ASN A 88 6.35 -11.26 -11.31
C ASN A 88 4.93 -10.77 -11.55
N ALA A 89 3.94 -11.57 -11.15
CA ALA A 89 2.54 -11.16 -11.08
C ALA A 89 2.37 -9.90 -10.22
N TYR A 90 3.05 -9.88 -9.07
CA TYR A 90 3.19 -8.72 -8.20
C TYR A 90 4.36 -8.90 -7.22
N SER A 91 4.81 -7.79 -6.67
CA SER A 91 5.81 -7.71 -5.61
C SER A 91 5.21 -6.99 -4.41
N LEU A 92 5.56 -7.44 -3.20
CA LEU A 92 5.22 -6.78 -1.94
C LEU A 92 6.50 -6.52 -1.15
N ALA A 93 6.51 -5.44 -0.37
CA ALA A 93 7.62 -5.10 0.50
C ALA A 93 7.11 -4.56 1.84
N ILE A 94 7.86 -4.84 2.91
CA ILE A 94 7.68 -4.23 4.23
C ILE A 94 9.04 -3.80 4.78
N LEU A 95 9.10 -2.55 5.25
CA LEU A 95 10.25 -1.96 5.92
C LEU A 95 9.84 -1.67 7.37
N LYS A 96 10.48 -2.32 8.34
CA LYS A 96 10.08 -2.27 9.75
C LYS A 96 11.29 -2.20 10.68
N SER A 97 11.10 -1.68 11.88
CA SER A 97 12.13 -1.70 12.91
C SER A 97 12.43 -3.14 13.35
N LEU A 98 13.68 -3.41 13.73
CA LEU A 98 14.05 -4.70 14.31
C LEU A 98 13.49 -4.79 15.75
N GLU A 99 12.35 -5.45 15.91
CA GLU A 99 11.73 -5.65 17.23
C GLU A 99 11.51 -4.33 18.01
N GLY A 100 11.11 -3.26 17.32
CA GLY A 100 10.89 -1.93 17.91
C GLY A 100 12.17 -1.11 18.14
N TYR A 101 13.34 -1.62 17.76
CA TYR A 101 14.60 -0.89 17.86
C TYR A 101 14.75 0.16 16.75
N ASN A 102 14.89 1.43 17.15
CA ASN A 102 14.95 2.57 16.23
C ASN A 102 16.22 2.66 15.37
N GLY A 103 17.27 1.89 15.69
CA GLY A 103 18.56 1.95 15.00
C GLY A 103 18.75 0.88 13.93
N SER A 104 17.73 0.08 13.62
CA SER A 104 17.86 -0.98 12.61
C SER A 104 16.56 -1.19 11.83
N CYS A 105 16.62 -1.01 10.52
CA CYS A 105 15.53 -1.30 9.60
C CYS A 105 15.72 -2.66 8.95
N VAL A 106 14.74 -3.55 9.16
CA VAL A 106 14.58 -4.81 8.44
C VAL A 106 13.76 -4.55 7.19
N ARG A 107 14.19 -5.09 6.04
CA ARG A 107 13.50 -4.96 4.76
C ARG A 107 13.20 -6.35 4.23
N ASN A 108 11.93 -6.65 4.01
CA ASN A 108 11.49 -7.91 3.42
C ASN A 108 10.83 -7.62 2.07
N PHE A 109 11.21 -8.41 1.07
CA PHE A 109 10.66 -8.37 -0.28
C PHE A 109 10.07 -9.73 -0.62
N PHE A 110 8.86 -9.74 -1.14
CA PHE A 110 8.12 -10.93 -1.54
C PHE A 110 7.74 -10.79 -3.02
N HIS A 111 8.15 -11.75 -3.84
CA HIS A 111 7.86 -11.77 -5.27
C HIS A 111 7.00 -12.98 -5.61
N VAL A 112 5.79 -12.72 -6.13
CA VAL A 112 4.91 -13.77 -6.63
C VAL A 112 5.09 -13.85 -8.13
N GLU A 113 5.78 -14.90 -8.60
CA GLU A 113 6.11 -15.05 -10.02
C GLU A 113 4.84 -15.18 -10.89
N LYS A 114 3.94 -16.10 -10.52
CA LYS A 114 2.73 -16.42 -11.29
C LYS A 114 1.48 -16.28 -10.42
N PRO A 115 0.40 -15.66 -10.94
CA PRO A 115 -0.84 -15.57 -10.19
C PRO A 115 -1.54 -16.93 -10.17
N VAL A 116 -2.25 -17.21 -9.08
CA VAL A 116 -3.25 -18.27 -9.04
C VAL A 116 -4.62 -17.60 -9.08
N PRO A 117 -5.49 -17.88 -10.08
CA PRO A 117 -6.79 -17.25 -10.19
C PRO A 117 -7.59 -17.30 -8.87
N GLY A 118 -8.13 -16.17 -8.44
CA GLY A 118 -8.89 -16.04 -7.19
C GLY A 118 -8.04 -15.98 -5.92
N ILE A 119 -6.70 -16.05 -6.01
CA ILE A 119 -5.80 -16.01 -4.85
C ILE A 119 -4.81 -14.87 -4.96
N GLY A 120 -4.72 -14.07 -3.89
CA GLY A 120 -3.75 -12.99 -3.72
C GLY A 120 -3.14 -13.00 -2.34
N HIS A 121 -2.36 -11.96 -2.04
CA HIS A 121 -1.71 -11.81 -0.74
C HIS A 121 -1.96 -10.43 -0.14
N CYS A 122 -2.01 -10.38 1.18
CA CYS A 122 -2.16 -9.17 1.96
C CYS A 122 -1.03 -9.03 2.99
N ILE A 123 -0.58 -7.79 3.19
CA ILE A 123 0.30 -7.40 4.28
C ILE A 123 -0.29 -6.18 4.99
N HIS A 124 -0.03 -6.07 6.28
CA HIS A 124 -0.45 -4.95 7.11
C HIS A 124 0.77 -4.23 7.70
N THR A 125 0.56 -3.07 8.29
CA THR A 125 1.57 -2.39 9.10
C THR A 125 1.76 -3.10 10.45
N TYR A 126 0.66 -3.49 11.10
CA TYR A 126 0.67 -4.08 12.44
C TYR A 126 0.04 -5.47 12.47
N GLU A 127 0.53 -6.33 13.37
CA GLU A 127 0.00 -7.69 13.58
C GLU A 127 -1.31 -7.69 14.37
N LYS A 128 -1.41 -6.81 15.37
CA LYS A 128 -2.52 -6.70 16.32
C LYS A 128 -2.42 -5.38 17.08
N ASP A 129 -3.42 -5.11 17.93
CA ASP A 129 -3.38 -3.99 18.87
C ASP A 129 -2.23 -4.15 19.90
N GLY A 130 -1.70 -3.02 20.39
CA GLY A 130 -0.63 -2.98 21.39
C GLY A 130 -0.08 -1.59 21.65
N GLU A 131 0.77 -1.46 22.68
CA GLU A 131 1.45 -0.21 23.04
C GLU A 131 2.95 -0.48 23.34
N PRO A 132 3.89 -0.18 22.42
CA PRO A 132 3.67 0.28 21.04
C PRO A 132 3.02 -0.80 20.15
N LEU A 133 2.52 -0.39 18.98
CA LEU A 133 1.88 -1.30 18.03
C LEU A 133 2.89 -2.31 17.46
N PRO A 134 2.70 -3.63 17.63
CA PRO A 134 3.62 -4.63 17.11
C PRO A 134 3.58 -4.67 15.58
N SER A 135 4.75 -4.49 14.95
CA SER A 135 4.91 -4.60 13.49
C SER A 135 4.48 -5.97 12.96
N PHE A 136 3.89 -5.99 11.76
CA PHE A 136 3.55 -7.22 11.05
C PHE A 136 4.75 -8.18 10.89
N LYS A 137 4.53 -9.50 11.08
CA LYS A 137 5.56 -10.55 11.00
C LYS A 137 5.09 -11.74 10.17
N GLY A 138 6.06 -12.48 9.64
CA GLY A 138 5.81 -13.68 8.83
C GLY A 138 5.60 -13.40 7.35
N GLU A 139 5.09 -14.41 6.65
CA GLU A 139 4.74 -14.35 5.25
C GLU A 139 3.42 -13.56 5.03
N PRO A 140 3.21 -12.96 3.85
CA PRO A 140 1.94 -12.34 3.49
C PRO A 140 0.74 -13.30 3.66
N TYR A 141 -0.38 -12.78 4.16
CA TYR A 141 -1.60 -13.57 4.30
C TYR A 141 -2.20 -13.90 2.93
N VAL A 142 -2.54 -15.17 2.70
CA VAL A 142 -3.30 -15.57 1.52
C VAL A 142 -4.73 -15.04 1.63
N MET A 143 -5.20 -14.35 0.61
CA MET A 143 -6.53 -13.72 0.57
C MET A 143 -7.27 -14.08 -0.72
N PRO A 144 -8.59 -14.31 -0.67
CA PRO A 144 -9.40 -14.47 -1.87
C PRO A 144 -9.45 -13.16 -2.64
N ILE A 145 -9.34 -13.20 -3.96
CA ILE A 145 -9.48 -12.05 -4.86
C ILE A 145 -10.82 -12.17 -5.61
N PRO A 146 -11.81 -11.31 -5.32
CA PRO A 146 -13.09 -11.30 -6.04
C PRO A 146 -12.93 -10.97 -7.53
N GLU A 147 -13.94 -11.32 -8.34
CA GLU A 147 -13.87 -11.21 -9.80
C GLU A 147 -13.97 -9.76 -10.31
N SER A 148 -14.61 -8.88 -9.54
CA SER A 148 -14.77 -7.47 -9.90
C SER A 148 -14.27 -6.51 -8.81
N ALA A 149 -13.89 -5.29 -9.22
CA ALA A 149 -13.48 -4.24 -8.28
C ALA A 149 -14.60 -3.88 -7.29
N GLY A 150 -15.87 -3.95 -7.73
CA GLY A 150 -17.04 -3.69 -6.89
C GLY A 150 -17.23 -4.74 -5.80
N GLU A 151 -17.11 -6.02 -6.15
CA GLU A 151 -17.16 -7.12 -5.18
C GLU A 151 -16.00 -7.08 -4.19
N ALA A 152 -14.78 -6.82 -4.68
CA ALA A 152 -13.61 -6.63 -3.82
C ALA A 152 -13.79 -5.47 -2.85
N LEU A 153 -14.29 -4.32 -3.33
CA LEU A 153 -14.58 -3.17 -2.48
C LEU A 153 -15.61 -3.49 -1.40
N ALA A 154 -16.71 -4.17 -1.76
CA ALA A 154 -17.75 -4.54 -0.81
C ALA A 154 -17.24 -5.55 0.22
N ALA A 155 -16.63 -6.65 -0.23
CA ALA A 155 -16.14 -7.73 0.63
C ALA A 155 -15.09 -7.22 1.62
N TYR A 156 -14.06 -6.52 1.15
CA TYR A 156 -13.01 -6.02 2.05
C TYR A 156 -13.50 -4.90 2.94
N TRP A 157 -14.43 -4.04 2.50
CA TRP A 157 -14.99 -3.00 3.36
C TRP A 157 -15.73 -3.57 4.58
N GLU A 158 -16.47 -4.67 4.39
CA GLU A 158 -17.18 -5.32 5.50
C GLU A 158 -16.28 -6.19 6.38
N LEU A 159 -15.12 -6.62 5.89
CA LEU A 159 -14.10 -7.30 6.70
C LEU A 159 -13.34 -6.34 7.63
N LEU A 160 -13.25 -5.04 7.28
CA LEU A 160 -12.60 -4.06 8.13
C LEU A 160 -13.44 -3.74 9.37
N ASN A 161 -12.76 -3.51 10.50
CA ASN A 161 -13.42 -3.08 11.73
C ASN A 161 -14.24 -1.79 11.46
N PRO A 162 -15.55 -1.79 11.74
CA PRO A 162 -16.45 -0.68 11.38
C PRO A 162 -16.15 0.62 12.13
N GLU A 163 -15.51 0.54 13.31
CA GLU A 163 -15.12 1.70 14.11
C GLU A 163 -13.86 2.35 13.53
N ASN A 164 -12.92 1.55 13.02
CA ASN A 164 -11.62 2.02 12.53
C ASN A 164 -11.57 2.28 11.02
N ARG A 165 -12.49 1.73 10.22
CA ARG A 165 -12.47 1.92 8.76
C ARG A 165 -12.72 3.39 8.37
N ILE A 166 -11.79 3.98 7.62
CA ILE A 166 -11.88 5.37 7.15
C ILE A 166 -12.06 5.45 5.64
N SER A 167 -11.26 4.70 4.88
CA SER A 167 -11.27 4.72 3.42
C SER A 167 -10.71 3.41 2.87
N LEU A 168 -11.25 2.95 1.74
CA LEU A 168 -10.77 1.79 1.00
C LEU A 168 -10.66 2.15 -0.48
N LEU A 169 -9.54 1.78 -1.08
CA LEU A 169 -9.24 1.92 -2.49
C LEU A 169 -9.06 0.52 -3.07
N VAL A 170 -9.77 0.22 -4.15
CA VAL A 170 -9.57 -0.97 -4.97
C VAL A 170 -9.19 -0.52 -6.37
N LYS A 171 -8.15 -1.13 -6.92
CA LYS A 171 -7.76 -0.95 -8.31
C LYS A 171 -7.63 -2.32 -8.97
N THR A 172 -8.28 -2.50 -10.12
CA THR A 172 -8.07 -3.64 -11.01
C THR A 172 -7.37 -3.19 -12.28
N ILE A 173 -6.65 -4.13 -12.91
CA ILE A 173 -5.90 -3.89 -14.14
C ILE A 173 -6.15 -5.09 -15.04
N ASP A 174 -6.67 -4.86 -16.24
CA ASP A 174 -6.70 -5.90 -17.26
C ASP A 174 -5.28 -6.10 -17.81
N ILE A 175 -4.73 -7.30 -17.64
CA ILE A 175 -3.34 -7.59 -17.97
C ILE A 175 -3.05 -7.60 -19.48
N LYS A 176 -4.07 -7.69 -20.34
CA LYS A 176 -3.90 -7.75 -21.80
C LYS A 176 -3.97 -6.36 -22.42
N THR A 177 -4.89 -5.54 -21.94
CA THR A 177 -5.20 -4.22 -22.50
C THR A 177 -4.56 -3.08 -21.71
N GLY A 178 -4.26 -3.31 -20.43
CA GLY A 178 -3.82 -2.28 -19.49
C GLY A 178 -4.96 -1.39 -18.98
N GLU A 179 -6.22 -1.70 -19.31
CA GLU A 179 -7.37 -0.96 -18.80
C GLU A 179 -7.44 -1.05 -17.28
N VAL A 180 -7.72 0.09 -16.64
CA VAL A 180 -7.77 0.21 -15.18
C VAL A 180 -9.16 0.61 -14.73
N GLU A 181 -9.62 0.01 -13.64
CA GLU A 181 -10.78 0.48 -12.90
C GLU A 181 -10.33 0.81 -11.48
N ILE A 182 -10.71 2.01 -11.00
CA ILE A 182 -10.48 2.46 -9.64
C ILE A 182 -11.84 2.62 -8.95
N LYS A 183 -11.98 2.02 -7.78
CA LYS A 183 -13.13 2.19 -6.88
C LYS A 183 -12.64 2.69 -5.53
N ILE A 184 -13.27 3.74 -5.03
CA ILE A 184 -12.97 4.33 -3.72
C ILE A 184 -14.25 4.35 -2.89
N LYS A 185 -14.14 3.92 -1.63
CA LYS A 185 -15.16 4.12 -0.60
C LYS A 185 -14.53 4.88 0.56
N ASN A 186 -15.01 6.09 0.84
CA ASN A 186 -14.65 6.84 2.03
C ASN A 186 -15.82 6.80 3.02
N ARG A 187 -15.55 6.62 4.31
CA ARG A 187 -16.58 6.65 5.36
C ARG A 187 -17.21 8.04 5.48
N HIS A 188 -16.39 9.06 5.33
CA HIS A 188 -16.80 10.46 5.41
C HIS A 188 -16.73 11.04 3.99
N ILE A 189 -17.89 11.18 3.35
CA ILE A 189 -18.10 11.93 2.10
C ILE A 189 -19.30 12.84 2.37
N LYS A 190 -19.29 14.06 1.81
CA LYS A 190 -20.50 14.89 1.79
C LYS A 190 -21.56 14.27 0.88
#